data_AF-A0A535WTZ4-F1
#
_entry.id   AF-A0A535WTZ4-F1
#
_cell.length_a   1.000
_cell.length_b   1.000
_cell.length_c   1.000
_cell.angle_alpha   90.00
_cell.angle_beta   90.00
_cell.angle_gamma   90.00
#
_symmetry.space_group_name_H-M   'P 1'
#
loop_
_entity.id
_entity.type
_entity.pdbx_description
1 polymer ?
#
loop_
_entity_poly.entity_id
_entity_poly.type
_entity_poly.pdbx_seq_one_letter_code
_entity_poly.pdbx_strand_id
1 'polypeptide(L)'
;LARHGAERVSQGYLAQGGVLIGSLVGAGFGVDPGITQLAGGALAQYGVILPYSRAHESEADHIGLLLAADAGYDPHEAVHVWERMEQVSKNQPPEFLSTHPGHGTRIKQLEGWMPEAMTHYHAQPGMQVAELPLEPLH
;
A
#
# COMPACT_ATOMS: atom_id res chain seq x y z
N LEU A 1 11.66 5.63 -11.19
CA LEU A 1 10.84 6.18 -10.09
C LEU A 1 9.42 6.31 -10.58
N ALA A 2 8.51 5.64 -9.90
CA ALA A 2 7.19 5.27 -10.40
C ALA A 2 6.28 6.47 -10.72
N ARG A 3 5.40 6.30 -11.71
CA ARG A 3 4.46 7.33 -12.21
C ARG A 3 3.23 7.51 -11.30
N HIS A 4 3.34 7.16 -10.02
CA HIS A 4 2.23 7.11 -9.06
C HIS A 4 1.50 8.45 -8.89
N GLY A 5 2.21 9.58 -8.95
CA GLY A 5 1.58 10.90 -8.87
C GLY A 5 0.68 11.19 -10.07
N ALA A 6 1.15 10.87 -11.28
CA ALA A 6 0.37 11.06 -12.51
C ALA A 6 -0.80 10.07 -12.58
N GLU A 7 -0.60 8.83 -12.14
CA GLU A 7 -1.66 7.81 -12.04
C GLU A 7 -2.74 8.24 -11.06
N ARG A 8 -2.37 8.70 -9.85
CA ARG A 8 -3.33 9.20 -8.86
C ARG A 8 -4.17 10.36 -9.40
N VAL A 9 -3.55 11.29 -10.13
CA VAL A 9 -4.26 12.40 -10.78
C VAL A 9 -5.21 11.90 -11.88
N SER A 10 -4.71 11.03 -12.76
CA SER A 10 -5.52 10.43 -13.84
C SER A 10 -6.75 9.71 -13.29
N GLN A 11 -6.59 8.97 -12.19
CA GLN A 11 -7.69 8.30 -11.53
C GLN A 11 -8.68 9.22 -10.85
N GLY A 12 -8.21 10.32 -10.25
CA GLY A 12 -9.10 11.35 -9.74
C GLY A 12 -10.01 11.88 -10.84
N TYR A 13 -9.47 12.14 -12.04
CA TYR A 13 -10.27 12.55 -13.19
C TYR A 13 -11.21 11.46 -13.69
N LEU A 14 -10.77 10.20 -13.75
CA LEU A 14 -11.64 9.08 -14.15
C LEU A 14 -12.79 8.87 -13.16
N ALA A 15 -12.51 8.89 -11.86
CA ALA A 15 -13.50 8.79 -10.79
C ALA A 15 -14.53 9.92 -10.91
N GLN A 16 -14.06 11.18 -10.98
CA GLN A 16 -14.94 12.35 -11.10
C GLN A 16 -15.77 12.32 -12.39
N GLY A 17 -15.15 11.97 -13.52
CA GLY A 17 -15.83 11.82 -14.80
C GLY A 17 -16.92 10.73 -14.76
N GLY A 18 -16.63 9.60 -14.11
CA GLY A 18 -17.61 8.53 -13.89
C GLY A 18 -18.81 8.98 -13.06
N VAL A 19 -18.58 9.75 -12.00
CA VAL A 19 -19.68 10.33 -11.19
C VAL A 19 -20.53 11.29 -12.03
N LEU A 20 -19.90 12.18 -12.82
CA LEU A 20 -20.62 13.11 -13.68
C LEU A 20 -21.48 12.39 -14.72
N ILE A 21 -20.94 11.36 -15.38
CA ILE A 21 -21.69 10.53 -16.33
C ILE A 21 -22.86 9.85 -15.61
N GLY A 22 -22.61 9.28 -14.42
CA GLY A 22 -23.64 8.69 -13.58
C GLY A 22 -24.76 9.67 -13.24
N SER A 23 -24.43 10.93 -12.89
CA SER A 23 -25.42 11.97 -12.59
C SER A 23 -26.28 12.33 -13.80
N LEU A 24 -25.69 12.44 -15.01
CA LEU A 24 -26.45 12.72 -16.23
C LEU A 24 -27.40 11.57 -16.58
N VAL A 25 -26.93 10.33 -16.46
CA VAL A 25 -27.77 9.14 -16.68
C VAL A 25 -28.89 9.08 -15.65
N GLY A 26 -28.57 9.26 -14.37
CA GLY A 26 -29.54 9.25 -13.27
C GLY A 26 -30.65 10.29 -13.43
N ALA A 27 -30.29 11.51 -13.84
CA ALA A 27 -31.26 12.56 -14.14
C ALA A 27 -32.23 12.16 -15.26
N GLY A 28 -31.76 11.43 -16.28
CA GLY A 28 -32.60 10.86 -17.34
C GLY A 28 -33.64 9.86 -16.84
N PHE A 29 -33.43 9.26 -15.67
CA PHE A 29 -34.36 8.36 -14.98
C PHE A 29 -35.11 9.02 -13.82
N GLY A 30 -35.00 10.35 -13.66
CA GLY A 30 -35.67 11.09 -12.60
C GLY A 30 -35.02 10.97 -11.22
N VAL A 31 -33.77 10.49 -11.13
CA VAL A 31 -33.00 10.47 -9.88
C VAL A 31 -32.44 11.86 -9.60
N ASP A 32 -32.54 12.29 -8.34
CA ASP A 32 -31.95 13.55 -7.90
C ASP A 32 -30.42 13.57 -8.12
N PRO A 33 -29.88 14.58 -8.83
CA PRO A 33 -28.44 14.67 -9.09
C PRO A 33 -27.59 14.71 -7.81
N GLY A 34 -28.10 15.28 -6.71
CA GLY A 34 -27.41 15.31 -5.42
C GLY A 34 -27.25 13.91 -4.82
N ILE A 35 -28.28 13.06 -4.92
CA ILE A 35 -28.20 11.66 -4.51
C ILE A 35 -27.16 10.91 -5.35
N THR A 36 -27.18 11.08 -6.68
CA THR A 36 -26.21 10.40 -7.56
C THR A 36 -24.79 10.86 -7.32
N GLN A 37 -24.57 12.16 -7.07
CA GLN A 37 -23.24 12.69 -6.74
C GLN A 37 -22.72 12.14 -5.42
N LEU A 38 -23.54 12.09 -4.37
CA LEU A 38 -23.15 11.55 -3.07
C LEU A 38 -22.82 10.05 -3.17
N ALA A 39 -23.73 9.26 -3.73
CA ALA A 39 -23.54 7.82 -3.87
C ALA A 39 -22.39 7.48 -4.81
N GLY A 40 -22.30 8.17 -5.95
CA GLY A 40 -21.20 8.01 -6.92
C GLY A 40 -19.85 8.41 -6.32
N GLY A 41 -19.79 9.51 -5.57
CA GLY A 41 -18.59 9.96 -4.88
C GLY A 41 -18.10 8.94 -3.84
N ALA A 42 -19.02 8.42 -3.01
CA ALA A 42 -18.70 7.36 -2.05
C ALA A 42 -18.23 6.08 -2.76
N LEU A 43 -18.92 5.65 -3.81
CA LEU A 43 -18.54 4.48 -4.60
C LEU A 43 -17.14 4.65 -5.21
N ALA A 44 -16.86 5.80 -5.80
CA ALA A 44 -15.56 6.09 -6.37
C ALA A 44 -14.46 6.09 -5.29
N GLN A 45 -14.72 6.72 -4.14
CA GLN A 45 -13.78 6.79 -3.04
C GLN A 45 -13.44 5.39 -2.50
N TYR A 46 -14.44 4.62 -2.09
CA TYR A 46 -14.24 3.33 -1.42
C TYR A 46 -14.00 2.16 -2.38
N GLY A 47 -14.51 2.24 -3.60
CA GLY A 47 -14.41 1.17 -4.60
C GLY A 47 -13.24 1.32 -5.57
N VAL A 48 -12.71 2.53 -5.76
CA VAL A 48 -11.63 2.79 -6.73
C VAL A 48 -10.43 3.44 -6.08
N ILE A 49 -10.62 4.62 -5.47
CA ILE A 49 -9.52 5.46 -5.00
C ILE A 49 -8.76 4.81 -3.85
N LEU A 50 -9.45 4.41 -2.77
CA LEU A 50 -8.78 3.82 -1.60
C LEU A 50 -8.15 2.44 -1.91
N PRO A 51 -8.83 1.49 -2.58
CA PRO A 51 -8.21 0.21 -2.94
C PRO A 51 -6.96 0.36 -3.79
N TYR A 52 -7.00 1.28 -4.77
CA TYR A 52 -5.85 1.51 -5.63
C TYR A 52 -4.70 2.17 -4.87
N SER A 53 -4.99 3.17 -4.02
CA SER A 53 -3.98 3.76 -3.14
C SER A 53 -3.25 2.69 -2.31
N ARG A 54 -3.99 1.76 -1.72
CA ARG A 54 -3.40 0.64 -0.97
C ARG A 54 -2.55 -0.27 -1.85
N ALA A 55 -2.99 -0.58 -3.08
CA ALA A 55 -2.22 -1.39 -4.02
C ALA A 55 -0.85 -0.75 -4.37
N HIS A 56 -0.80 0.57 -4.56
CA HIS A 56 0.46 1.28 -4.80
C HIS A 56 1.42 1.25 -3.62
N GLU A 57 0.90 1.39 -2.42
CA GLU A 57 1.70 1.30 -1.21
C GLU A 57 2.27 -0.11 -1.05
N SER A 58 1.47 -1.15 -1.31
CA SER A 58 1.96 -2.53 -1.33
C SER A 58 3.01 -2.78 -2.42
N GLU A 59 2.84 -2.24 -3.62
CA GLU A 59 3.88 -2.32 -4.68
C GLU A 59 5.16 -1.62 -4.23
N ALA A 60 5.05 -0.44 -3.61
CA ALA A 60 6.20 0.28 -3.08
C ALA A 60 6.91 -0.50 -1.96
N ASP A 61 6.16 -1.19 -1.09
CA ASP A 61 6.73 -2.05 -0.05
C ASP A 61 7.49 -3.24 -0.64
N HIS A 62 6.91 -3.88 -1.66
CA HIS A 62 7.55 -5.01 -2.34
C HIS A 62 8.86 -4.59 -3.00
N ILE A 63 8.83 -3.51 -3.79
CA ILE A 63 10.03 -2.96 -4.42
C ILE A 63 11.05 -2.53 -3.35
N GLY A 64 10.59 -1.88 -2.29
CA GLY A 64 11.44 -1.45 -1.17
C GLY A 64 12.13 -2.63 -0.49
N LEU A 65 11.42 -3.73 -0.27
CA LEU A 65 11.95 -4.97 0.31
C LEU A 65 13.04 -5.58 -0.58
N LEU A 66 12.79 -5.69 -1.89
CA LEU A 66 13.78 -6.21 -2.84
C LEU A 66 15.01 -5.31 -2.94
N LEU A 67 14.83 -3.99 -2.97
CA LEU A 67 15.94 -3.04 -2.97
C LEU A 67 16.76 -3.09 -1.68
N ALA A 68 16.13 -3.29 -0.52
CA ALA A 68 16.83 -3.48 0.74
C ALA A 68 17.65 -4.78 0.73
N ALA A 69 17.05 -5.86 0.23
CA ALA A 69 17.73 -7.13 0.01
C ALA A 69 18.93 -7.00 -0.94
N ASP A 70 18.77 -6.29 -2.06
CA ASP A 70 19.80 -5.97 -3.06
C ASP A 70 20.87 -4.99 -2.53
N ALA A 71 20.61 -4.30 -1.42
CA ALA A 71 21.58 -3.46 -0.73
C ALA A 71 22.28 -4.17 0.44
N GLY A 72 21.89 -5.41 0.75
CA GLY A 72 22.54 -6.26 1.75
C GLY A 72 21.94 -6.11 3.15
N TYR A 73 20.75 -5.51 3.25
CA TYR A 73 19.97 -5.52 4.48
C TYR A 73 19.18 -6.81 4.58
N ASP A 74 19.14 -7.41 5.77
CA ASP A 74 18.32 -8.59 6.03
C ASP A 74 16.83 -8.26 5.82
N PRO A 75 16.14 -8.90 4.84
CA PRO A 75 14.73 -8.65 4.56
C PRO A 75 13.80 -8.90 5.76
N HIS A 76 14.18 -9.73 6.73
CA HIS A 76 13.38 -9.99 7.93
C HIS A 76 13.21 -8.74 8.79
N GLU A 77 14.16 -7.80 8.76
CA GLU A 77 14.06 -6.55 9.52
C GLU A 77 12.87 -5.68 9.08
N ALA A 78 12.42 -5.81 7.82
CA ALA A 78 11.23 -5.11 7.36
C ALA A 78 9.99 -5.54 8.15
N VAL A 79 9.85 -6.83 8.48
CA VAL A 79 8.75 -7.35 9.30
C VAL A 79 8.82 -6.75 10.70
N HIS A 80 10.01 -6.78 11.32
CA HIS A 80 10.21 -6.24 12.67
C HIS A 80 9.92 -4.74 12.78
N VAL A 81 10.17 -3.97 11.73
CA VAL A 81 9.77 -2.55 11.68
C VAL A 81 8.25 -2.42 11.78
N TRP A 82 7.50 -3.22 11.02
CA TRP A 82 6.03 -3.15 11.02
C TRP A 82 5.39 -3.71 12.29
N GLU A 83 5.97 -4.75 12.89
CA GLU A 83 5.56 -5.25 14.22
C GLU A 83 5.73 -4.17 15.30
N ARG A 84 6.87 -3.45 15.29
CA ARG A 84 7.10 -2.33 16.20
C ARG A 84 6.13 -1.18 15.96
N MET A 85 5.83 -0.86 14.70
CA MET A 85 4.83 0.15 14.34
C MET A 85 3.43 -0.22 14.81
N GLU A 86 3.05 -1.50 14.72
CA GLU A 86 1.77 -2.00 15.23
C GLU A 86 1.64 -1.81 16.74
N GLN A 87 2.70 -2.10 17.50
CA GLN A 87 2.70 -1.98 18.96
C GLN A 87 2.55 -0.52 19.44
N VAL A 88 3.12 0.45 18.72
CA VAL A 88 3.06 1.87 19.12
C VAL A 88 1.85 2.61 18.57
N SER A 89 1.20 2.08 17.54
CA SER A 89 0.05 2.70 16.91
C SER A 89 -1.21 2.47 17.73
N LYS A 90 -1.86 3.55 18.18
CA LYS A 90 -3.17 3.50 18.85
C LYS A 90 -4.24 4.05 17.91
N ASN A 91 -5.39 3.39 17.85
CA ASN A 91 -6.59 3.84 17.12
C ASN A 91 -6.42 4.00 15.60
N GLN A 92 -5.82 3.02 14.91
CA GLN A 92 -5.85 3.04 13.44
C GLN A 92 -7.28 2.92 12.91
N PRO A 93 -7.66 3.70 11.89
CA PRO A 93 -8.93 3.52 11.21
C PRO A 93 -8.97 2.13 10.55
N PRO A 94 -10.15 1.52 10.37
CA PRO A 94 -10.29 0.30 9.58
C PRO A 94 -9.62 0.45 8.21
N GLU A 95 -8.84 -0.54 7.78
CA GLU A 95 -8.06 -0.49 6.53
C GLU A 95 -8.91 -0.10 5.32
N PHE A 96 -10.17 -0.57 5.28
CA PHE A 96 -11.13 -0.23 4.22
C PHE A 96 -11.32 1.28 4.03
N LEU A 97 -11.24 2.06 5.11
CA LEU A 97 -11.37 3.52 5.14
C LEU A 97 -10.02 4.25 4.96
N SER A 98 -8.91 3.51 4.89
CA SER A 98 -7.55 4.04 4.85
C SER A 98 -6.98 4.06 3.42
N THR A 99 -6.13 5.05 3.12
CA THR A 99 -5.31 5.10 1.90
C THR A 99 -4.12 4.17 1.94
N HIS A 100 -3.75 3.67 3.13
CA HIS A 100 -2.61 2.78 3.35
C HIS A 100 -3.10 1.43 3.88
N PRO A 101 -2.43 0.32 3.52
CA PRO A 101 -2.69 -0.98 4.12
C PRO A 101 -2.42 -0.94 5.63
N GLY A 102 -3.16 -1.74 6.41
CA GLY A 102 -2.92 -1.89 7.84
C GLY A 102 -1.60 -2.60 8.12
N HIS A 103 -1.11 -2.48 9.36
CA HIS A 103 0.16 -3.10 9.76
C HIS A 103 0.18 -4.61 9.55
N GLY A 104 -0.85 -5.34 10.01
CA GLY A 104 -0.96 -6.79 9.79
C GLY A 104 -1.01 -7.20 8.31
N THR A 105 -1.65 -6.39 7.46
CA THR A 105 -1.66 -6.61 6.00
C THR A 105 -0.26 -6.45 5.42
N ARG A 106 0.47 -5.41 5.81
CA ARG A 106 1.87 -5.19 5.41
C ARG A 106 2.77 -6.33 5.86
N ILE A 107 2.67 -6.76 7.13
CA ILE A 107 3.44 -7.89 7.66
C ILE A 107 3.20 -9.15 6.83
N LYS A 108 1.93 -9.50 6.61
CA LYS A 108 1.57 -10.67 5.81
C LYS A 108 2.09 -10.61 4.38
N GLN A 109 2.07 -9.43 3.76
CA GLN A 109 2.60 -9.22 2.42
C GLN A 109 4.12 -9.40 2.39
N LEU A 110 4.84 -8.79 3.34
CA LEU A 110 6.30 -8.92 3.47
C LEU A 110 6.71 -10.38 3.69
N GLU A 111 6.02 -11.10 4.58
CA GLU A 111 6.22 -12.54 4.78
C GLU A 111 5.97 -13.33 3.49
N GLY A 112 4.95 -12.97 2.72
CA GLY A 112 4.64 -13.59 1.42
C GLY A 112 5.71 -13.35 0.35
N TRP A 113 6.39 -12.19 0.38
CA TRP A 113 7.48 -11.84 -0.52
C TRP A 113 8.86 -12.29 -0.02
N MET A 114 8.95 -12.79 1.22
CA MET A 114 10.20 -13.18 1.85
C MET A 114 11.03 -14.17 1.02
N PRO A 115 10.45 -15.23 0.41
CA PRO A 115 11.23 -16.17 -0.41
C PRO A 115 11.94 -15.51 -1.60
N GLU A 116 11.29 -14.53 -2.22
CA GLU A 116 11.87 -13.74 -3.31
C GLU A 116 12.96 -12.83 -2.77
N ALA A 117 12.67 -12.04 -1.74
CA ALA A 117 13.64 -11.12 -1.14
C ALA A 117 14.91 -11.84 -0.64
N MET A 118 14.78 -13.04 -0.07
CA MET A 118 15.93 -13.83 0.37
C MET A 118 16.78 -14.34 -0.81
N THR A 119 16.18 -14.53 -1.98
CA THR A 119 16.95 -14.86 -3.19
C THR A 119 17.84 -13.68 -3.60
N HIS A 120 17.31 -12.45 -3.54
CA HIS A 120 18.06 -11.22 -3.79
C HIS A 120 19.18 -11.01 -2.75
N TYR A 121 18.86 -11.18 -1.47
CA TYR A 121 19.82 -11.04 -0.37
C TYR A 121 20.99 -12.03 -0.50
N HIS A 122 20.72 -13.30 -0.79
CA HIS A 122 21.76 -14.33 -0.93
C HIS A 122 22.54 -14.27 -2.25
N ALA A 123 21.99 -13.65 -3.30
CA ALA A 123 22.68 -13.51 -4.58
C ALA A 123 23.85 -12.54 -4.51
N GLN A 124 24.01 -11.79 -3.42
CA GLN A 124 25.09 -10.85 -3.25
C GLN A 124 26.45 -11.53 -3.04
N PRO A 125 27.41 -11.34 -3.97
CA PRO A 125 28.76 -11.86 -3.78
C PRO A 125 29.48 -11.03 -2.72
N GLY A 126 29.80 -11.63 -1.57
CA GLY A 126 30.85 -11.12 -0.67
C GLY A 126 30.44 -10.58 0.70
N MET A 127 29.17 -10.69 1.11
CA MET A 127 28.82 -10.56 2.53
C MET A 127 28.62 -11.98 3.12
N GLN A 128 29.74 -12.62 3.48
CA GLN A 128 29.68 -13.52 4.63
C GLN A 128 29.10 -12.68 5.76
N VAL A 129 28.03 -13.17 6.40
CA VAL A 129 27.42 -12.58 7.59
C VAL A 129 28.56 -12.19 8.53
N ALA A 130 28.97 -10.93 8.47
CA ALA A 130 29.88 -10.39 9.45
C ALA A 130 29.03 -10.42 10.71
N GLU A 131 29.36 -11.35 11.60
CA GLU A 131 28.85 -11.46 12.97
C GLU A 131 28.35 -10.09 13.42
N LEU A 132 27.03 -9.88 13.37
CA LEU A 132 26.44 -8.79 14.10
C LEU A 132 26.78 -9.11 15.55
N PRO A 133 27.54 -8.27 16.27
CA PRO A 133 27.78 -8.52 17.67
C PRO A 133 26.43 -8.49 18.37
N LEU A 134 25.94 -9.67 18.74
CA LEU A 134 24.85 -9.84 19.69
C LEU A 134 25.40 -9.47 21.08
N GLU A 135 25.80 -8.21 21.25
CA GLU A 135 26.04 -7.65 22.58
C GLU A 135 24.66 -7.45 23.22
N PRO A 136 24.36 -8.10 24.35
CA PRO A 136 23.12 -7.86 25.06
C PRO A 136 23.12 -6.43 25.58
N LEU A 137 22.03 -5.70 25.31
CA LEU A 137 21.78 -4.40 25.91
C LEU A 137 21.70 -4.58 27.44
N HIS A 138 22.75 -4.13 28.13
CA HIS A 138 22.78 -3.96 29.58
C HIS A 138 22.06 -2.69 30.02
#